data_AF-A0AA39P474-F1
#
_entry.id   AF-A0AA39P474-F1
#
_cell.length_a   1.000
_cell.length_b   1.000
_cell.length_c   1.000
_cell.angle_alpha   90.00
_cell.angle_beta   90.00
_cell.angle_gamma   90.00
#
_symmetry.space_group_name_H-M   'P 1'
#
loop_
_entity.id
_entity.type
_entity.pdbx_description
1 polymer ?
#
loop_
_entity_poly.entity_id
_entity_poly.type
_entity_poly.pdbx_seq_one_letter_code
_entity_poly.pdbx_strand_id
1 'polypeptide(L)'
;MLTQALGEAEAELAMLSSVHKIDAVMSEDFDALLFGAQCVIRINDESDSQYLIEVYENDNQFLPHDLVVIALLSGGDYDASDGIQGCGIQTAIEIAKTGIGKQLFDALKNCSTDNFHGITSAWQKDLCNVLEKGMSQYFRPLTSQSKGECRAPVTPLPSLPNIPKLAKLCEELFSWGNCQDIIRKFGDHVFPGLAVQELLLAWYKRRGVEPNIEKMFTPQAIINQACSLRSN
;
A
#
# COMPACT_ATOMS: atom_id res chain seq x y z
N MET A 1 2.27 10.54 -11.25
CA MET A 1 1.09 9.87 -11.82
C MET A 1 0.43 9.15 -10.64
N LEU A 2 -0.80 9.48 -10.29
CA LEU A 2 -1.52 8.82 -9.20
C LEU A 2 -2.20 7.57 -9.77
N THR A 3 -1.97 6.41 -9.17
CA THR A 3 -2.67 5.16 -9.49
C THR A 3 -3.96 5.09 -8.67
N GLN A 4 -5.05 4.69 -9.30
CA GLN A 4 -6.36 4.51 -8.67
C GLN A 4 -6.67 3.01 -8.63
N ALA A 5 -6.93 2.47 -7.43
CA ALA A 5 -7.36 1.09 -7.26
C ALA A 5 -8.79 0.90 -7.80
N LEU A 6 -9.09 -0.32 -8.29
CA LEU A 6 -10.44 -0.66 -8.75
C LEU A 6 -11.40 -0.98 -7.60
N GLY A 7 -10.86 -1.55 -6.52
CA GLY A 7 -11.53 -1.73 -5.24
C GLY A 7 -10.67 -1.12 -4.14
N GLU A 8 -10.20 -1.96 -3.23
CA GLU A 8 -9.41 -1.49 -2.09
C GLU A 8 -7.94 -1.28 -2.43
N ALA A 9 -7.39 -0.22 -1.83
CA ALA A 9 -6.02 0.20 -2.09
C ALA A 9 -5.02 -0.88 -1.64
N GLU A 10 -5.25 -1.51 -0.49
CA GLU A 10 -4.37 -2.54 0.03
C GLU A 10 -4.34 -3.80 -0.82
N ALA A 11 -5.49 -4.22 -1.34
CA ALA A 11 -5.55 -5.35 -2.25
C ALA A 11 -4.81 -5.07 -3.57
N GLU A 12 -4.90 -3.84 -4.09
CA GLU A 12 -4.12 -3.41 -5.26
C GLU A 12 -2.61 -3.39 -4.97
N LEU A 13 -2.21 -2.85 -3.80
CA LEU A 13 -0.82 -2.79 -3.37
C LEU A 13 -0.24 -4.19 -3.10
N ALA A 14 -1.01 -5.09 -2.48
CA ALA A 14 -0.63 -6.47 -2.26
C ALA A 14 -0.43 -7.22 -3.58
N MET A 15 -1.32 -7.01 -4.56
CA MET A 15 -1.13 -7.53 -5.92
C MET A 15 0.17 -7.01 -6.53
N LEU A 16 0.42 -5.69 -6.48
CA LEU A 16 1.66 -5.08 -7.01
C LEU A 16 2.92 -5.61 -6.29
N SER A 17 2.84 -5.87 -4.98
CA SER A 17 3.92 -6.49 -4.19
C SER A 17 4.16 -7.93 -4.67
N SER A 18 3.10 -8.73 -4.83
CA SER A 18 3.21 -10.13 -5.28
C SER A 18 3.82 -10.27 -6.69
N VAL A 19 3.55 -9.32 -7.59
CA VAL A 19 4.15 -9.27 -8.93
C VAL A 19 5.47 -8.48 -8.99
N HIS A 20 6.05 -8.16 -7.82
CA HIS A 20 7.35 -7.49 -7.66
C HIS A 20 7.44 -6.14 -8.39
N LYS A 21 6.33 -5.40 -8.43
CA LYS A 21 6.29 -4.02 -8.93
C LYS A 21 6.63 -2.99 -7.85
N ILE A 22 6.42 -3.35 -6.59
CA ILE A 22 6.83 -2.61 -5.41
C ILE A 22 7.46 -3.58 -4.42
N ASP A 23 8.41 -3.10 -3.61
CA ASP A 23 9.16 -3.93 -2.67
C ASP A 23 8.43 -4.12 -1.33
N ALA A 24 7.64 -3.13 -0.92
CA ALA A 24 6.89 -3.14 0.34
C ALA A 24 5.58 -2.36 0.20
N VAL A 25 4.60 -2.72 1.03
CA VAL A 25 3.33 -2.00 1.19
C VAL A 25 3.40 -1.24 2.50
N MET A 26 3.12 0.07 2.49
CA MET A 26 2.95 0.83 3.73
C MET A 26 1.46 0.93 4.03
N SER A 27 1.04 0.44 5.20
CA SER A 27 -0.38 0.44 5.61
C SER A 27 -0.55 0.74 7.10
N GLU A 28 -1.76 1.15 7.46
CA GLU A 28 -2.20 1.36 8.84
C GLU A 28 -2.50 0.05 9.56
N ASP A 29 -2.66 -1.06 8.85
CA ASP A 29 -2.92 -2.39 9.40
C ASP A 29 -2.17 -3.48 8.62
N PHE A 30 -2.58 -4.73 8.79
CA PHE A 30 -1.94 -5.90 8.21
C PHE A 30 -2.79 -6.57 7.12
N ASP A 31 -3.87 -5.94 6.65
CA ASP A 31 -4.82 -6.56 5.72
C ASP A 31 -4.18 -6.77 4.34
N ALA A 32 -3.21 -5.92 3.96
CA ALA A 32 -2.34 -6.17 2.82
C ALA A 32 -1.65 -7.55 2.84
N LEU A 33 -1.33 -8.13 4.01
CA LEU A 33 -0.79 -9.50 4.11
C LEU A 33 -1.85 -10.56 3.75
N LEU A 34 -3.11 -10.33 4.15
CA LEU A 34 -4.24 -11.21 3.79
C LEU A 34 -4.42 -11.29 2.28
N PHE A 35 -4.21 -10.16 1.58
CA PHE A 35 -4.22 -10.07 0.13
C PHE A 35 -2.95 -10.59 -0.55
N GLY A 36 -1.93 -10.99 0.20
CA GLY A 36 -0.71 -11.62 -0.33
C GLY A 36 0.50 -10.70 -0.51
N ALA A 37 0.53 -9.52 0.14
CA ALA A 37 1.74 -8.71 0.21
C ALA A 37 2.90 -9.50 0.84
N GLN A 38 4.13 -9.25 0.36
CA GLN A 38 5.33 -9.94 0.87
C GLN A 38 5.95 -9.23 2.07
N CYS A 39 5.80 -7.91 2.14
CA CYS A 39 6.34 -7.05 3.18
C CYS A 39 5.36 -5.90 3.42
N VAL A 40 4.93 -5.74 4.68
CA VAL A 40 4.08 -4.63 5.13
C VAL A 40 4.83 -3.80 6.16
N ILE A 41 4.85 -2.49 5.96
CA ILE A 41 5.49 -1.50 6.82
C ILE A 41 4.38 -0.71 7.52
N ARG A 42 4.35 -0.74 8.84
CA ARG A 42 3.40 -0.01 9.67
C ARG A 42 4.15 1.05 10.48
N ILE A 43 3.63 2.27 10.49
CA ILE A 43 4.12 3.34 11.37
C ILE A 43 3.23 3.36 12.61
N ASN A 44 3.81 3.04 13.77
CA ASN A 44 3.07 2.95 15.03
C ASN A 44 3.12 4.22 15.86
N ASP A 45 4.23 4.95 15.78
CA ASP A 45 4.40 6.21 16.49
C ASP A 45 5.24 7.15 15.62
N GLU A 46 4.82 8.41 15.59
CA GLU A 46 5.50 9.50 14.92
C GLU A 46 5.78 10.58 15.96
N SER A 47 7.06 10.82 16.19
CA SER A 47 7.56 11.96 16.97
C SER A 47 8.40 12.86 16.07
N ASP A 48 8.66 14.10 16.51
CA ASP A 48 9.43 15.11 15.76
C ASP A 48 10.83 14.66 15.29
N SER A 49 11.36 13.55 15.79
CA SER A 49 12.70 13.07 15.43
C SER A 49 12.81 11.56 15.23
N GLN A 50 11.74 10.81 15.46
CA GLN A 50 11.76 9.35 15.42
C GLN A 50 10.44 8.78 14.93
N TYR A 51 10.55 7.78 14.06
CA TYR A 51 9.46 6.94 13.63
C TYR A 51 9.64 5.56 14.26
N LEU A 52 8.61 5.07 14.96
CA LEU A 52 8.54 3.66 15.33
C LEU A 52 7.89 2.90 14.19
N ILE A 53 8.71 2.13 13.48
CA ILE A 53 8.29 1.36 12.32
C ILE A 53 8.30 -0.12 12.68
N GLU A 54 7.19 -0.79 12.42
CA GLU A 54 7.11 -2.24 12.43
C GLU A 54 7.11 -2.76 11.01
N VAL A 55 7.91 -3.79 10.76
CA VAL A 55 8.00 -4.44 9.46
C VAL A 55 7.55 -5.88 9.62
N TYR A 56 6.52 -6.23 8.86
CA TYR A 56 5.94 -7.55 8.82
C TYR A 56 6.31 -8.19 7.49
N GLU A 57 7.20 -9.16 7.55
CA GLU A 57 7.53 -9.99 6.40
C GLU A 57 6.69 -11.26 6.45
N ASN A 58 6.26 -11.74 5.29
CA ASN A 58 5.63 -13.05 5.19
C ASN A 58 6.69 -14.13 5.47
N ASP A 59 6.79 -14.56 6.72
CA ASP A 59 7.79 -15.51 7.21
C ASP A 59 7.49 -16.98 6.86
N ASN A 60 6.51 -17.21 5.97
CA ASN A 60 5.99 -18.52 5.57
C ASN A 60 5.43 -19.38 6.71
N GLN A 61 5.25 -18.86 7.94
CA GLN A 61 4.56 -19.61 8.99
C GLN A 61 3.08 -19.81 8.66
N PHE A 62 2.48 -18.82 7.99
CA PHE A 62 1.10 -18.85 7.52
C PHE A 62 1.05 -18.39 6.07
N LEU A 63 0.36 -19.15 5.23
CA LEU A 63 0.07 -18.73 3.86
C LEU A 63 -1.14 -17.79 3.86
N PRO A 64 -1.39 -17.01 2.79
CA PRO A 64 -2.52 -16.08 2.75
C PRO A 64 -3.87 -16.75 3.06
N HIS A 65 -4.08 -17.98 2.59
CA HIS A 65 -5.29 -18.76 2.90
C HIS A 65 -5.44 -19.15 4.37
N ASP A 66 -4.33 -19.31 5.09
CA ASP A 66 -4.35 -19.59 6.52
C ASP A 66 -4.75 -18.33 7.30
N LEU A 67 -4.19 -17.18 6.91
CA LEU A 67 -4.52 -15.89 7.50
C LEU A 67 -6.00 -15.53 7.27
N VAL A 68 -6.53 -15.81 6.08
CA VAL A 68 -7.96 -15.61 5.79
C VAL A 68 -8.84 -16.52 6.64
N VAL A 69 -8.46 -17.78 6.87
CA VAL A 69 -9.19 -18.64 7.83
C VAL A 69 -9.15 -18.05 9.23
N ILE A 70 -8.01 -17.51 9.66
CA ILE A 70 -7.89 -16.87 10.97
C ILE A 70 -8.83 -15.67 11.08
N ALA A 71 -8.85 -14.80 10.06
CA ALA A 71 -9.75 -13.64 10.01
C ALA A 71 -11.22 -14.05 10.04
N LEU A 72 -11.65 -14.99 9.19
CA LEU A 72 -13.05 -15.45 9.12
C LEU A 72 -13.53 -16.10 10.42
N LEU A 73 -12.64 -16.80 11.12
CA LEU A 73 -12.98 -17.47 12.38
C LEU A 73 -13.01 -16.49 13.55
N SER A 74 -12.08 -15.53 13.58
CA SER A 74 -11.89 -14.59 14.70
C SER A 74 -12.68 -13.29 14.53
N GLY A 75 -13.19 -13.02 13.32
CA GLY A 75 -13.83 -11.78 12.90
C GLY A 75 -12.86 -10.83 12.22
N GLY A 76 -13.14 -10.50 10.95
CA GLY A 76 -12.47 -9.45 10.19
C GLY A 76 -13.38 -8.25 9.91
N ASP A 77 -12.85 -7.28 9.17
CA ASP A 77 -13.53 -6.06 8.72
C ASP A 77 -14.65 -6.32 7.69
N TYR A 78 -14.58 -7.42 6.94
CA TYR A 78 -15.63 -7.83 5.99
C TYR A 78 -16.76 -8.68 6.59
N ASP A 79 -16.61 -9.15 7.82
CA ASP A 79 -17.60 -10.02 8.42
C ASP A 79 -18.74 -9.19 9.03
N ALA A 80 -19.96 -9.37 8.54
CA ALA A 80 -21.15 -8.71 9.09
C ALA A 80 -21.54 -9.23 10.51
N SER A 81 -20.77 -10.18 11.04
CA SER A 81 -20.84 -10.77 12.37
C SER A 81 -19.41 -10.88 12.90
N ASP A 82 -19.18 -10.71 14.21
CA ASP A 82 -17.86 -10.73 14.87
C ASP A 82 -17.12 -12.10 14.81
N GLY A 83 -16.97 -12.70 13.62
CA GLY A 83 -16.49 -14.07 13.43
C GLY A 83 -17.44 -15.13 14.01
N ILE A 84 -16.92 -16.32 14.26
CA ILE A 84 -17.68 -17.39 14.91
C ILE A 84 -17.64 -17.20 16.43
N GLN A 85 -18.82 -17.07 17.06
CA GLN A 85 -18.89 -16.93 18.51
C GLN A 85 -18.18 -18.08 19.24
N GLY A 86 -17.28 -17.71 20.17
CA GLY A 86 -16.47 -18.67 20.93
C GLY A 86 -15.18 -19.12 20.23
N CYS A 87 -14.95 -18.68 18.99
CA CYS A 87 -13.70 -18.92 18.27
C CYS A 87 -12.78 -17.70 18.40
N GLY A 88 -11.91 -17.72 19.41
CA GLY A 88 -10.87 -16.69 19.55
C GLY A 88 -9.68 -16.94 18.63
N ILE A 89 -8.79 -15.94 18.51
CA ILE A 89 -7.63 -15.97 17.61
C ILE A 89 -6.73 -17.20 17.80
N GLN A 90 -6.57 -17.69 19.04
CA GLN A 90 -5.76 -18.87 19.32
C GLN A 90 -6.37 -20.14 18.73
N THR A 91 -7.68 -20.32 18.87
CA THR A 91 -8.42 -21.43 18.29
C THR A 91 -8.37 -21.36 16.76
N ALA A 92 -8.51 -20.16 16.20
CA ALA A 92 -8.44 -19.93 14.77
C ALA A 92 -7.06 -20.27 14.18
N ILE A 93 -5.97 -19.90 14.88
CA ILE A 93 -4.59 -20.26 14.52
C ILE A 93 -4.40 -21.78 14.52
N GLU A 94 -4.88 -22.47 15.56
CA GLU A 94 -4.80 -23.93 15.64
C GLU A 94 -5.55 -24.61 14.50
N ILE A 95 -6.73 -24.10 14.15
CA ILE A 95 -7.52 -24.58 13.03
C ILE A 95 -6.79 -24.33 11.70
N ALA A 96 -6.23 -23.14 11.48
CA ALA A 96 -5.49 -22.85 10.25
C ALA A 96 -4.31 -23.81 10.05
N LYS A 97 -3.57 -24.12 11.12
CA LYS A 97 -2.46 -25.10 11.10
C LYS A 97 -2.87 -26.53 10.75
N THR A 98 -4.15 -26.88 10.79
CA THR A 98 -4.64 -28.19 10.33
C THR A 98 -4.61 -28.34 8.80
N GLY A 99 -4.38 -27.25 8.06
CA GLY A 99 -4.40 -27.22 6.59
C GLY A 99 -5.80 -27.09 5.99
N ILE A 100 -6.82 -26.77 6.81
CA ILE A 100 -8.18 -26.52 6.33
C ILE A 100 -8.24 -25.33 5.37
N GLY A 101 -7.41 -24.29 5.58
CA GLY A 101 -7.34 -23.13 4.69
C GLY A 101 -6.95 -23.52 3.27
N LYS A 102 -5.95 -24.39 3.14
CA LYS A 102 -5.55 -24.95 1.85
C LYS A 102 -6.65 -25.77 1.20
N GLN A 103 -7.28 -26.69 1.95
CA GLN A 103 -8.35 -27.54 1.42
C GLN A 103 -9.53 -26.70 0.92
N LEU A 104 -9.91 -25.66 1.67
CA LEU A 104 -10.97 -24.75 1.31
C LEU A 104 -10.60 -23.90 0.09
N PHE A 105 -9.36 -23.40 0.03
CA PHE A 105 -8.83 -22.68 -1.11
C PHE A 105 -8.85 -23.54 -2.38
N ASP A 106 -8.36 -24.78 -2.30
CA ASP A 106 -8.33 -25.73 -3.41
C ASP A 106 -9.76 -26.11 -3.86
N ALA A 107 -10.67 -26.32 -2.92
CA ALA A 107 -12.08 -26.60 -3.22
C ALA A 107 -12.72 -25.42 -3.98
N LEU A 108 -12.50 -24.18 -3.54
CA LEU A 108 -13.06 -22.99 -4.17
C LEU A 108 -12.48 -22.69 -5.54
N LYS A 109 -11.18 -22.91 -5.71
CA LYS A 109 -10.54 -22.76 -7.01
C LYS A 109 -11.15 -23.70 -8.06
N ASN A 110 -11.64 -24.86 -7.62
CA ASN A 110 -12.20 -25.90 -8.46
C ASN A 110 -13.75 -25.87 -8.52
N CYS A 111 -14.42 -25.11 -7.66
CA CYS A 111 -15.88 -24.98 -7.64
C CYS A 111 -16.37 -23.87 -8.58
N SER A 112 -17.30 -24.22 -9.47
CA SER A 112 -18.24 -23.26 -10.06
C SER A 112 -19.30 -22.87 -9.00
N THR A 113 -19.78 -21.63 -9.06
CA THR A 113 -20.58 -20.89 -8.05
C THR A 113 -21.83 -21.58 -7.48
N ASP A 114 -22.27 -22.71 -8.04
CA ASP A 114 -23.62 -23.21 -7.83
C ASP A 114 -23.73 -24.40 -6.86
N ASN A 115 -22.62 -24.88 -6.25
CA ASN A 115 -22.58 -26.19 -5.59
C ASN A 115 -22.23 -26.19 -4.09
N PHE A 116 -22.47 -25.09 -3.36
CA PHE A 116 -22.15 -25.00 -1.93
C PHE A 116 -23.17 -25.63 -0.96
N HIS A 117 -24.26 -26.21 -1.48
CA HIS A 117 -25.47 -26.44 -0.70
C HIS A 117 -25.52 -27.78 0.09
N GLY A 118 -24.42 -28.53 0.17
CA GLY A 118 -24.49 -29.96 0.48
C GLY A 118 -24.15 -30.43 1.89
N ILE A 119 -23.71 -29.59 2.82
CA ILE A 119 -23.25 -30.07 4.12
C ILE A 119 -23.57 -29.03 5.20
N THR A 120 -24.48 -29.31 6.14
CA THR A 120 -24.66 -28.49 7.34
C THR A 120 -25.07 -29.30 8.58
N SER A 121 -24.22 -29.25 9.60
CA SER A 121 -24.65 -28.96 10.98
C SER A 121 -24.68 -27.44 11.22
N ALA A 122 -25.31 -26.96 12.29
CA ALA A 122 -25.49 -25.53 12.57
C ALA A 122 -24.20 -24.69 12.45
N TRP A 123 -23.07 -25.17 12.98
CA TRP A 123 -21.77 -24.49 12.87
C TRP A 123 -21.25 -24.36 11.44
N GLN A 124 -21.62 -25.29 10.57
CA GLN A 124 -21.23 -25.27 9.17
C GLN A 124 -22.10 -24.33 8.35
N LYS A 125 -23.34 -24.07 8.78
CA LYS A 125 -24.17 -23.03 8.19
C LYS A 125 -23.63 -21.65 8.54
N ASP A 126 -23.21 -21.45 9.78
CA ASP A 126 -22.61 -20.20 10.24
C ASP A 126 -21.26 -19.97 9.55
N LEU A 127 -20.41 -21.01 9.49
CA LEU A 127 -19.19 -20.98 8.69
C LEU A 127 -19.53 -20.67 7.23
N CYS A 128 -20.42 -21.41 6.56
CA CYS A 128 -20.78 -21.15 5.16
C CYS A 128 -21.29 -19.72 4.91
N ASN A 129 -22.08 -19.13 5.82
CA ASN A 129 -22.56 -17.75 5.67
C ASN A 129 -21.43 -16.71 5.81
N VAL A 130 -20.50 -16.92 6.75
CA VAL A 130 -19.30 -16.09 6.91
C VAL A 130 -18.37 -16.26 5.70
N LEU A 131 -18.19 -17.52 5.26
CA LEU A 131 -17.41 -17.87 4.09
C LEU A 131 -17.98 -17.22 2.81
N GLU A 132 -19.29 -17.27 2.57
CA GLU A 132 -19.90 -16.75 1.35
C GLU A 132 -19.71 -15.21 1.20
N LYS A 133 -19.70 -14.46 2.32
CA LYS A 133 -19.56 -12.99 2.30
C LYS A 133 -18.10 -12.51 2.34
N GLY A 134 -17.27 -13.09 3.20
CA GLY A 134 -15.88 -12.66 3.37
C GLY A 134 -14.94 -13.23 2.30
N MET A 135 -15.17 -14.46 1.82
CA MET A 135 -14.20 -15.12 0.94
C MET A 135 -14.10 -14.52 -0.46
N SER A 136 -15.20 -14.01 -1.03
CA SER A 136 -15.13 -13.39 -2.36
C SER A 136 -14.19 -12.18 -2.37
N GLN A 137 -14.06 -11.48 -1.24
CA GLN A 137 -13.30 -10.24 -1.12
C GLN A 137 -11.80 -10.54 -0.92
N TYR A 138 -11.45 -11.47 -0.03
CA TYR A 138 -10.05 -11.86 0.19
C TYR A 138 -9.45 -12.78 -0.90
N PHE A 139 -10.21 -13.72 -1.48
CA PHE A 139 -9.66 -14.68 -2.44
C PHE A 139 -9.56 -14.14 -3.86
N ARG A 140 -10.45 -13.19 -4.21
CA ARG A 140 -10.50 -12.55 -5.53
C ARG A 140 -10.79 -11.06 -5.38
N PRO A 141 -9.91 -10.31 -4.72
CA PRO A 141 -10.09 -8.88 -4.60
C PRO A 141 -10.13 -8.23 -5.98
N LEU A 142 -10.93 -7.17 -6.11
CA LEU A 142 -11.07 -6.44 -7.36
C LEU A 142 -9.84 -5.55 -7.60
N THR A 143 -8.81 -6.11 -8.22
CA THR A 143 -7.56 -5.42 -8.57
C THR A 143 -7.43 -5.19 -10.06
N SER A 144 -6.49 -4.35 -10.49
CA SER A 144 -6.19 -4.10 -11.92
C SER A 144 -5.82 -5.37 -12.70
N GLN A 145 -5.24 -6.36 -12.04
CA GLN A 145 -4.97 -7.68 -12.59
C GLN A 145 -6.26 -8.44 -12.95
N SER A 146 -7.33 -8.29 -12.17
CA SER A 146 -8.61 -8.99 -12.42
C SER A 146 -9.28 -8.57 -13.74
N LYS A 147 -8.98 -7.36 -14.25
CA LYS A 147 -9.42 -6.86 -15.57
C LYS A 147 -8.43 -7.14 -16.70
N GLY A 148 -7.30 -7.81 -16.42
CA GLY A 148 -6.22 -7.98 -17.40
C GLY A 148 -5.46 -6.67 -17.69
N GLU A 149 -5.64 -5.64 -16.88
CA GLU A 149 -5.02 -4.32 -17.02
C GLU A 149 -3.93 -4.16 -15.96
N CYS A 150 -2.86 -4.98 -16.00
CA CYS A 150 -1.67 -4.69 -15.18
C CYS A 150 -0.90 -3.49 -15.74
N ARG A 151 -1.48 -2.28 -15.66
CA ARG A 151 -0.72 -1.05 -15.79
C ARG A 151 0.02 -0.84 -14.48
N ALA A 152 1.22 -1.41 -14.40
CA ALA A 152 2.12 -1.10 -13.30
C ALA A 152 2.21 0.42 -13.13
N PRO A 153 2.18 0.96 -11.90
CA PRO A 153 2.66 2.31 -11.70
C PRO A 153 4.06 2.35 -12.31
N VAL A 154 4.27 3.23 -13.29
CA VAL A 154 5.61 3.47 -13.84
C VAL A 154 6.46 3.83 -12.62
N THR A 155 7.44 2.99 -12.28
CA THR A 155 8.36 3.26 -11.17
C THR A 155 8.88 4.67 -11.41
N PRO A 156 8.47 5.67 -10.62
CA PRO A 156 8.77 7.04 -10.98
C PRO A 156 10.28 7.17 -10.87
N LEU A 157 10.92 7.42 -11.99
CA LEU A 157 12.30 7.85 -11.96
C LEU A 157 12.33 9.08 -11.05
N PRO A 158 13.29 9.20 -10.10
CA PRO A 158 13.30 10.31 -9.17
C PRO A 158 13.22 11.63 -9.93
N SER A 159 12.07 12.30 -9.95
CA SER A 159 11.90 13.53 -10.73
C SER A 159 11.89 14.71 -9.79
N LEU A 160 12.73 15.70 -10.06
CA LEU A 160 12.77 16.91 -9.25
C LEU A 160 11.38 17.57 -9.23
N PRO A 161 10.88 17.98 -8.05
CA PRO A 161 9.59 18.64 -7.95
C PRO A 161 9.67 20.02 -8.60
N ASN A 162 8.54 20.47 -9.16
CA ASN A 162 8.43 21.80 -9.73
C ASN A 162 8.35 22.84 -8.61
N ILE A 163 9.50 23.40 -8.23
CA ILE A 163 9.63 24.35 -7.10
C ILE A 163 8.73 25.58 -7.25
N PRO A 164 8.64 26.24 -8.43
CA PRO A 164 7.72 27.36 -8.59
C PRO A 164 6.25 26.99 -8.37
N LYS A 165 5.82 25.84 -8.89
CA LYS A 165 4.45 25.34 -8.68
C LYS A 165 4.20 25.00 -7.21
N LEU A 166 5.18 24.41 -6.54
CA LEU A 166 5.10 24.11 -5.11
C LEU A 166 5.01 25.40 -4.28
N ALA A 167 5.82 26.42 -4.59
CA ALA A 167 5.77 27.71 -3.90
C ALA A 167 4.40 28.38 -4.03
N LYS A 168 3.82 28.35 -5.23
CA LYS A 168 2.45 28.85 -5.47
C LYS A 168 1.41 28.09 -4.64
N LEU A 169 1.48 26.75 -4.60
CA LEU A 169 0.58 25.94 -3.78
C LEU A 169 0.76 26.23 -2.28
N CYS A 170 1.99 26.45 -1.81
CA CYS A 170 2.25 26.79 -0.42
C CYS A 170 1.68 28.16 -0.01
N GLU A 171 1.71 29.12 -0.94
CA GLU A 171 1.06 30.41 -0.77
C GLU A 171 -0.47 30.26 -0.69
N GLU A 172 -1.06 29.51 -1.63
CA GLU A 172 -2.51 29.31 -1.74
C GLU A 172 -3.10 28.47 -0.59
N LEU A 173 -2.45 27.37 -0.21
CA LEU A 173 -3.00 26.38 0.72
C LEU A 173 -2.62 26.61 2.18
N PHE A 174 -1.40 27.08 2.44
CA PHE A 174 -0.87 27.20 3.79
C PHE A 174 -0.63 28.65 4.24
N SER A 175 -0.96 29.64 3.39
CA SER A 175 -0.76 31.06 3.69
C SER A 175 0.67 31.36 4.14
N TRP A 176 1.68 30.77 3.48
CA TRP A 176 3.09 30.93 3.85
C TRP A 176 3.65 32.35 3.66
N GLY A 177 2.82 33.30 3.26
CA GLY A 177 3.14 34.72 3.24
C GLY A 177 3.93 35.10 2.00
N ASN A 178 4.83 36.07 2.15
CA ASN A 178 5.60 36.61 1.03
C ASN A 178 6.78 35.70 0.63
N CYS A 179 7.48 36.05 -0.45
CA CYS A 179 8.57 35.24 -0.99
C CYS A 179 9.70 34.94 0.02
N GLN A 180 9.99 35.82 0.99
CA GLN A 180 11.04 35.60 1.97
C GLN A 180 10.66 34.51 2.98
N ASP A 181 9.39 34.51 3.41
CA ASP A 181 8.88 33.48 4.32
C ASP A 181 8.80 32.10 3.64
N ILE A 182 8.41 32.07 2.36
CA ILE A 182 8.42 30.84 1.55
C ILE A 182 9.85 30.30 1.44
N ILE A 183 10.83 31.14 1.11
CA ILE A 183 12.24 30.71 0.99
C ILE A 183 12.76 30.16 2.31
N ARG A 184 12.47 30.83 3.43
CA ARG A 184 12.85 30.36 4.76
C ARG A 184 12.28 28.97 5.05
N LYS A 185 10.97 28.79 4.88
CA LYS A 185 10.29 27.49 5.10
C LYS A 185 10.76 26.41 4.13
N PHE A 186 11.08 26.77 2.89
CA PHE A 186 11.66 25.83 1.92
C PHE A 186 13.06 25.39 2.37
N GLY A 187 13.84 26.30 2.95
CA GLY A 187 15.11 25.99 3.61
C GLY A 187 14.97 24.93 4.69
N ASP A 188 13.97 25.08 5.55
CA ASP A 188 13.79 24.20 6.71
C ASP A 188 13.15 22.84 6.34
N HIS A 189 12.26 22.80 5.34
CA HIS A 189 11.40 21.62 5.09
C HIS A 189 11.53 20.98 3.70
N VAL A 190 12.02 21.69 2.68
CA VAL A 190 12.02 21.21 1.28
C VAL A 190 13.43 20.95 0.76
N PHE A 191 14.37 21.85 1.02
CA PHE A 191 15.74 21.80 0.49
C PHE A 191 16.54 20.57 0.95
N PRO A 192 16.44 20.07 2.19
CA PRO A 192 17.10 18.83 2.57
C PRO A 192 16.67 17.63 1.70
N GLY A 193 15.36 17.51 1.42
CA GLY A 193 14.82 16.47 0.54
C GLY A 193 15.29 16.62 -0.91
N LEU A 194 15.33 17.85 -1.43
CA LEU A 194 15.87 18.12 -2.77
C LEU A 194 17.34 17.73 -2.90
N ALA A 195 18.15 18.02 -1.89
CA ALA A 195 19.56 17.66 -1.90
C ALA A 195 19.76 16.14 -1.99
N VAL A 196 18.96 15.36 -1.25
CA VAL A 196 18.98 13.88 -1.34
C VAL A 196 18.55 13.42 -2.74
N GLN A 197 17.51 14.02 -3.31
CA GLN A 197 17.02 13.65 -4.65
C GLN A 197 18.04 13.96 -5.76
N GLU A 198 18.70 15.11 -5.70
CA GLU A 198 19.80 15.48 -6.60
C GLU A 198 20.98 14.50 -6.50
N LEU A 199 21.35 14.10 -5.27
CA LEU A 199 22.40 13.09 -5.04
C LEU A 199 22.02 11.73 -5.63
N LEU A 200 20.77 11.29 -5.45
CA LEU A 200 20.25 10.06 -6.05
C LEU A 200 20.30 10.13 -7.58
N LEU A 201 19.88 11.25 -8.17
CA LEU A 201 19.91 11.46 -9.62
C LEU A 201 21.33 11.47 -10.18
N ALA A 202 22.25 12.16 -9.52
CA ALA A 202 23.65 12.16 -9.88
C ALA A 202 24.26 10.75 -9.80
N TRP A 203 23.85 9.95 -8.81
CA TRP A 203 24.24 8.56 -8.67
C TRP A 203 23.73 7.68 -9.83
N TYR A 204 22.46 7.81 -10.21
CA TYR A 204 21.86 7.08 -11.34
C TYR A 204 22.59 7.40 -12.65
N LYS A 205 22.84 8.69 -12.93
CA LYS A 205 23.55 9.15 -14.12
C LYS A 205 24.95 8.55 -14.24
N ARG A 206 25.68 8.40 -13.14
CA ARG A 206 27.02 7.78 -13.12
C ARG A 206 27.01 6.28 -13.45
N ARG A 207 25.88 5.60 -13.30
CA ARG A 207 25.73 4.16 -13.58
C ARG A 207 25.17 3.85 -14.97
N GLY A 208 24.97 4.86 -15.83
CA GLY A 208 24.48 4.65 -17.20
C GLY A 208 23.00 4.25 -17.30
N VAL A 209 22.24 4.42 -16.21
CA VAL A 209 20.79 4.42 -16.23
C VAL A 209 20.42 5.89 -16.44
N GLU A 210 19.89 6.28 -17.60
CA GLU A 210 19.65 7.69 -17.93
C GLU A 210 18.24 8.16 -17.53
N PRO A 211 18.12 8.94 -16.46
CA PRO A 211 17.15 10.02 -16.37
C PRO A 211 17.57 11.17 -17.28
N ASN A 212 16.71 11.51 -18.22
CA ASN A 212 16.85 12.69 -19.07
C ASN A 212 16.69 13.95 -18.19
N ILE A 213 17.79 14.42 -17.58
CA ILE A 213 17.82 15.60 -16.70
C ILE A 213 18.88 16.55 -17.20
N GLU A 214 18.50 17.35 -18.19
CA GLU A 214 19.16 18.62 -18.47
C GLU A 214 18.50 19.70 -17.61
N LYS A 215 19.12 20.00 -16.45
CA LYS A 215 19.29 21.32 -15.82
C LYS A 215 19.62 21.13 -14.33
N MET A 216 20.90 21.25 -13.98
CA MET A 216 21.30 21.49 -12.58
C MET A 216 20.75 22.85 -12.16
N PHE A 217 19.85 22.89 -11.17
CA PHE A 217 19.44 24.13 -10.55
C PHE A 217 20.24 24.35 -9.28
N THR A 218 21.11 25.37 -9.28
CA THR A 218 21.71 25.88 -8.04
C THR A 218 20.64 26.63 -7.23
N PRO A 219 20.76 26.75 -5.89
CA PRO A 219 19.84 27.54 -5.07
C PRO A 219 19.62 28.98 -5.61
N GLN A 220 20.66 29.58 -6.19
CA GLN A 220 20.59 30.87 -6.88
C GLN A 220 19.65 30.85 -8.10
N ALA A 221 19.65 29.77 -8.89
CA ALA A 221 18.80 29.64 -10.08
C ALA A 221 17.32 29.49 -9.70
N ILE A 222 17.03 28.82 -8.58
CA ILE A 222 15.67 28.69 -8.02
C ILE A 222 15.16 30.05 -7.53
N ILE A 223 16.00 30.81 -6.82
CA ILE A 223 15.68 32.18 -6.37
C ILE A 223 15.38 33.08 -7.59
N ASN A 224 16.22 33.02 -8.62
CA ASN A 224 16.04 33.83 -9.82
C ASN A 224 14.75 33.49 -10.58
N GLN A 225 14.36 32.20 -10.66
CA GLN A 225 13.10 31.80 -11.29
C GLN A 225 11.87 32.21 -10.48
N ALA A 226 11.89 32.05 -9.15
CA ALA A 226 10.82 32.50 -8.27
C ALA A 226 10.62 34.03 -8.34
N CYS A 227 11.72 34.79 -8.46
CA CYS A 227 11.66 36.24 -8.65
C CYS A 227 11.15 36.65 -10.06
N SER A 228 11.46 35.88 -11.11
CA SER A 228 11.02 36.20 -12.49
C SER A 228 9.50 36.09 -12.72
N LEU A 229 8.80 35.31 -11.88
CA LEU A 229 7.34 35.21 -11.90
C LEU A 229 6.62 36.45 -11.35
N ARG A 230 7.35 37.42 -10.77
CA ARG A 230 6.81 38.72 -10.32
C ARG A 230 6.92 39.83 -11.37
N SER A 231 7.47 39.57 -12.55
CA SER A 231 7.67 40.58 -13.60
C SER A 231 6.66 40.52 -14.75
N ASN A 232 5.64 39.65 -14.67
CA ASN A 232 4.51 39.58 -15.60
C ASN A 232 3.18 39.66 -14.86
#